data_AF-A0A2V7ZB11-F1
#
_entry.id   AF-A0A2V7ZB11-F1
#
_cell.length_a   1.000
_cell.length_b   1.000
_cell.length_c   1.000
_cell.angle_alpha   90.00
_cell.angle_beta   90.00
_cell.angle_gamma   90.00
#
_symmetry.space_group_name_H-M   'P 1'
#
loop_
_entity.id
_entity.type
_entity.pdbx_description
1 polymer ?
#
loop_
_entity_poly.entity_id
_entity_poly.type
_entity_poly.pdbx_seq_one_letter_code
_entity_poly.pdbx_strand_id
1 'polypeptide(L)'
;MTDDDRGGALEIAEPSPALLLREDDGGTEALLASLSRLRSALDRERAEAPALAAELLALAPIERRERLRRDGRFHTWGLCELLLARSLEAGTEPAEAGALATLALAGAEQLDRERHAAPVVEDLKARAWAAAGEARRRQGDLAGAEESLRAAAGCLAHGTGDLLVEARLLEFEAALRRQQGRGGEAAALLKLAAARYRESGEADLLKRALATRDELLRDRIS
;
A
#
# COMPACT_ATOMS: atom_id res chain seq x y z
N MET A 1 -79.18 0.21 -19.82
CA MET A 1 -78.98 -0.18 -21.23
C MET A 1 -77.98 0.81 -21.79
N THR A 2 -76.85 0.29 -22.30
CA THR A 2 -75.67 0.95 -22.90
C THR A 2 -74.87 1.86 -21.94
N ASP A 3 -73.70 1.49 -21.39
CA ASP A 3 -72.44 0.99 -21.98
C ASP A 3 -71.56 2.09 -22.57
N ASP A 4 -70.23 1.87 -22.48
CA ASP A 4 -69.08 2.65 -22.98
C ASP A 4 -68.54 3.75 -22.03
N ASP A 5 -67.47 3.58 -21.24
CA ASP A 5 -66.08 3.11 -21.45
C ASP A 5 -65.06 4.26 -21.67
N ARG A 6 -63.85 4.04 -21.13
CA ARG A 6 -62.57 4.77 -21.29
C ARG A 6 -62.20 5.82 -20.24
N GLY A 7 -62.02 5.33 -19.01
CA GLY A 7 -60.93 5.81 -18.16
C GLY A 7 -59.59 5.26 -18.67
N GLY A 8 -58.80 6.09 -19.35
CA GLY A 8 -57.42 5.77 -19.75
C GLY A 8 -56.50 5.78 -18.53
N ALA A 9 -56.40 4.65 -17.84
CA ALA A 9 -55.29 4.39 -16.94
C ALA A 9 -54.05 4.03 -17.77
N LEU A 10 -52.97 4.79 -17.58
CA LEU A 10 -51.64 4.43 -18.05
C LEU A 10 -51.26 3.08 -17.44
N GLU A 11 -51.34 2.01 -18.23
CA GLU A 11 -50.64 0.76 -17.94
C GLU A 11 -49.15 1.07 -17.93
N ILE A 12 -48.59 1.18 -16.73
CA ILE A 12 -47.15 1.07 -16.50
C ILE A 12 -46.83 -0.39 -16.83
N ALA A 13 -46.35 -0.63 -18.04
CA ALA A 13 -45.77 -1.92 -18.41
C ALA A 13 -44.62 -2.23 -17.45
N GLU A 14 -44.82 -3.21 -16.57
CA GLU A 14 -43.71 -3.78 -15.80
C GLU A 14 -42.70 -4.37 -16.79
N PRO A 15 -41.41 -4.01 -16.70
CA PRO A 15 -40.42 -4.64 -17.54
C PRO A 15 -40.28 -6.11 -17.11
N SER A 16 -40.57 -7.01 -18.04
CA SER A 16 -40.36 -8.45 -17.87
C SER A 16 -38.91 -8.75 -17.45
N PRO A 17 -38.67 -9.65 -16.47
CA PRO A 17 -37.34 -9.93 -15.92
C PRO A 17 -36.53 -10.90 -16.78
N ALA A 18 -36.56 -10.70 -18.10
CA ALA A 18 -35.92 -11.59 -19.06
C ALA A 18 -35.00 -10.76 -19.97
N LEU A 19 -33.83 -10.39 -19.45
CA LEU A 19 -32.58 -10.09 -20.16
C LEU A 19 -31.65 -9.38 -19.18
N LEU A 20 -30.67 -10.09 -18.60
CA LEU A 20 -29.31 -9.58 -18.32
C LEU A 20 -28.38 -10.63 -17.67
N LEU A 21 -28.52 -11.90 -18.05
CA LEU A 21 -27.41 -12.85 -18.02
C LEU A 21 -27.36 -13.55 -19.38
N ARG A 22 -26.91 -12.80 -20.39
CA ARG A 22 -26.13 -13.43 -21.47
C ARG A 22 -24.73 -13.53 -20.90
N GLU A 23 -24.42 -14.68 -20.32
CA GLU A 23 -23.06 -15.03 -19.95
C GLU A 23 -22.23 -15.10 -21.24
N ASP A 24 -21.41 -14.07 -21.49
CA ASP A 24 -20.31 -14.18 -22.44
C ASP A 24 -19.24 -15.06 -21.79
N ASP A 25 -19.32 -16.37 -21.98
CA ASP A 25 -18.30 -17.34 -21.54
C ASP A 25 -16.88 -16.94 -21.99
N GLY A 26 -16.78 -16.29 -23.17
CA GLY A 26 -15.52 -15.77 -23.70
C GLY A 26 -14.94 -14.56 -22.96
N GLY A 27 -15.77 -13.76 -22.28
CA GLY A 27 -15.32 -12.62 -21.48
C GLY A 27 -14.64 -13.07 -20.19
N THR A 28 -15.21 -14.07 -19.53
CA THR A 28 -14.64 -14.67 -18.31
C THR A 28 -13.34 -15.40 -18.62
N GLU A 29 -13.28 -16.17 -19.71
CA GLU A 29 -12.06 -16.88 -20.12
C GLU A 29 -10.94 -15.90 -20.52
N ALA A 30 -11.25 -14.84 -21.27
CA ALA A 30 -10.29 -13.80 -21.63
C ALA A 30 -9.76 -13.05 -20.39
N LEU A 31 -10.63 -12.74 -19.42
CA LEU A 31 -10.25 -12.11 -18.16
C LEU A 31 -9.32 -13.04 -17.35
N LEU A 32 -9.67 -14.31 -17.19
CA LEU A 32 -8.85 -15.31 -16.49
C LEU A 32 -7.48 -15.49 -17.15
N ALA A 33 -7.43 -15.56 -18.49
CA ALA A 33 -6.18 -15.63 -19.22
C ALA A 33 -5.33 -14.36 -19.03
N SER A 34 -5.95 -13.18 -18.98
CA SER A 34 -5.26 -11.92 -18.70
C SER A 34 -4.69 -11.89 -17.28
N LEU A 35 -5.47 -12.30 -16.27
CA LEU A 35 -5.02 -12.39 -14.88
C LEU A 35 -3.88 -13.41 -14.72
N SER A 36 -3.95 -14.55 -15.41
CA SER A 36 -2.88 -15.55 -15.43
C SER A 36 -1.57 -15.01 -16.03
N ARG A 37 -1.66 -14.27 -17.14
CA ARG A 37 -0.50 -13.61 -17.76
C ARG A 37 0.11 -12.56 -16.83
N LEU A 38 -0.72 -11.73 -16.20
CA LEU A 38 -0.27 -10.72 -15.23
C LEU A 38 0.43 -11.39 -14.04
N ARG A 39 -0.18 -12.43 -13.47
CA ARG A 39 0.41 -13.18 -12.35
C ARG A 39 1.75 -13.80 -12.74
N SER A 40 1.82 -14.45 -13.90
CA SER A 40 3.06 -15.04 -14.40
C SER A 40 4.16 -13.98 -14.64
N ALA A 41 3.80 -12.77 -15.08
CA ALA A 41 4.74 -11.67 -15.23
C ALA A 41 5.28 -11.22 -13.86
N LEU A 42 4.41 -11.00 -12.87
CA LEU A 42 4.81 -10.63 -11.51
C LEU A 42 5.67 -11.71 -10.85
N ASP A 43 5.35 -12.98 -11.04
CA ASP A 43 6.12 -14.10 -10.49
C ASP A 43 7.53 -14.16 -11.10
N ARG A 44 7.67 -13.87 -12.41
CA ARG A 44 8.99 -13.73 -13.04
C ARG A 44 9.78 -12.55 -12.47
N GLU A 45 9.16 -11.38 -12.35
CA GLU A 45 9.83 -10.21 -11.77
C GLU A 45 10.32 -10.49 -10.34
N ARG A 46 9.52 -11.18 -9.54
CA ARG A 46 9.90 -11.61 -8.18
C ARG A 46 11.04 -12.63 -8.18
N ALA A 47 11.07 -13.54 -9.15
CA ALA A 47 12.17 -14.51 -9.29
C ALA A 47 13.49 -13.85 -9.73
N GLU A 48 13.43 -12.79 -10.55
CA GLU A 48 14.59 -12.05 -11.03
C GLU A 48 15.11 -11.00 -10.01
N ALA A 49 14.22 -10.51 -9.14
CA ALA A 49 14.51 -9.45 -8.19
C ALA A 49 15.75 -9.67 -7.31
N PRO A 50 16.04 -10.88 -6.77
CA PRO A 50 17.24 -11.10 -5.96
C PRO A 50 18.55 -10.85 -6.71
N ALA A 51 18.62 -11.24 -7.99
CA ALA A 51 19.82 -11.04 -8.81
C ALA A 51 20.00 -9.56 -9.16
N LEU A 52 18.92 -8.87 -9.54
CA LEU A 52 18.93 -7.43 -9.79
C LEU A 52 19.31 -6.64 -8.52
N ALA A 53 18.75 -7.02 -7.37
CA ALA A 53 19.09 -6.38 -6.09
C ALA A 53 20.57 -6.61 -5.73
N ALA A 54 21.11 -7.80 -5.98
CA ALA A 54 22.54 -8.07 -5.75
C ALA A 54 23.44 -7.22 -6.65
N GLU A 55 23.14 -7.13 -7.96
CA GLU A 55 23.86 -6.27 -8.90
C GLU A 55 23.81 -4.80 -8.45
N LEU A 56 22.62 -4.31 -8.10
CA LEU A 56 22.43 -2.93 -7.69
C LEU A 56 23.14 -2.62 -6.37
N LEU A 57 22.99 -3.47 -5.35
CA LEU A 57 23.55 -3.22 -4.01
C LEU A 57 25.08 -3.40 -3.95
N ALA A 58 25.69 -4.08 -4.93
CA ALA A 58 27.15 -4.13 -5.07
C ALA A 58 27.79 -2.77 -5.41
N LEU A 59 27.01 -1.83 -5.98
CA LEU A 59 27.49 -0.49 -6.34
C LEU A 59 27.56 0.44 -5.12
N ALA A 60 28.34 1.53 -5.24
CA ALA A 60 28.36 2.58 -4.23
C ALA A 60 27.00 3.33 -4.17
N PRO A 61 26.55 3.85 -3.03
CA PRO A 61 25.19 4.40 -2.87
C PRO A 61 24.74 5.43 -3.92
N ILE A 62 25.65 6.31 -4.37
CA ILE A 62 25.37 7.30 -5.42
C ILE A 62 25.16 6.61 -6.78
N GLU A 63 26.00 5.61 -7.09
CA GLU A 63 25.94 4.83 -8.32
C GLU A 63 24.69 3.95 -8.38
N ARG A 64 24.20 3.46 -7.23
CA ARG A 64 22.93 2.71 -7.13
C ARG A 64 21.78 3.53 -7.70
N ARG A 65 21.63 4.77 -7.24
CA ARG A 65 20.55 5.67 -7.69
C ARG A 65 20.70 6.01 -9.16
N GLU A 66 21.92 6.26 -9.62
CA GLU A 66 22.14 6.55 -11.04
C GLU A 66 21.82 5.37 -11.92
N ARG A 67 22.28 4.17 -11.54
CA ARG A 67 22.02 2.95 -12.28
C ARG A 67 20.53 2.64 -12.31
N LEU A 68 19.86 2.73 -11.17
CA LEU A 68 18.41 2.53 -11.06
C LEU A 68 17.64 3.49 -11.96
N ARG A 69 18.05 4.76 -12.10
CA ARG A 69 17.35 5.72 -12.99
C ARG A 69 17.58 5.44 -14.47
N ARG A 70 18.79 5.01 -14.86
CA ARG A 70 19.19 4.89 -16.27
C ARG A 70 18.81 3.55 -16.90
N ASP A 71 18.82 2.48 -16.13
CA ASP A 71 18.70 1.12 -16.65
C ASP A 71 17.31 0.55 -16.32
N GLY A 72 16.48 0.46 -17.35
CA GLY A 72 15.08 -0.01 -17.24
C GLY A 72 14.94 -1.44 -16.72
N ARG A 73 16.01 -2.24 -16.70
CA ARG A 73 16.00 -3.59 -16.09
C ARG A 73 15.72 -3.55 -14.58
N PHE A 74 15.97 -2.42 -13.92
CA PHE A 74 15.67 -2.24 -12.50
C PHE A 74 14.28 -1.63 -12.25
N HIS A 75 13.52 -1.27 -13.29
CA HIS A 75 12.19 -0.67 -13.16
C HIS A 75 11.11 -1.76 -13.06
N THR A 76 11.28 -2.68 -12.12
CA THR A 76 10.36 -3.82 -11.94
C THR A 76 9.66 -3.76 -10.59
N TRP A 77 8.41 -4.23 -10.55
CA TRP A 77 7.63 -4.32 -9.33
C TRP A 77 8.31 -5.26 -8.32
N GLY A 78 8.77 -6.42 -8.80
CA GLY A 78 9.46 -7.41 -8.00
C GLY A 78 10.70 -6.86 -7.28
N LEU A 79 11.50 -6.02 -7.94
CA LEU A 79 12.66 -5.38 -7.31
C LEU A 79 12.24 -4.39 -6.22
N CYS A 80 11.23 -3.55 -6.50
CA CYS A 80 10.74 -2.57 -5.53
C CYS A 80 10.17 -3.27 -4.28
N GLU A 81 9.39 -4.33 -4.45
CA GLU A 81 8.87 -5.14 -3.33
C GLU A 81 10.00 -5.75 -2.51
N LEU A 82 11.02 -6.33 -3.15
CA LEU A 82 12.15 -6.94 -2.47
C LEU A 82 12.97 -5.91 -1.67
N LEU A 83 13.26 -4.75 -2.25
CA LEU A 83 13.99 -3.68 -1.57
C LEU A 83 13.23 -3.17 -0.35
N LEU A 84 11.90 -3.02 -0.48
CA LEU A 84 11.05 -2.64 0.63
C LEU A 84 10.97 -3.73 1.72
N ALA A 85 10.87 -5.00 1.35
CA ALA A 85 10.89 -6.10 2.31
C ALA A 85 12.21 -6.11 3.10
N ARG A 86 13.35 -6.01 2.41
CA ARG A 86 14.67 -5.91 3.05
C ARG A 86 14.81 -4.67 3.94
N SER A 87 14.21 -3.55 3.56
CA SER A 87 14.18 -2.35 4.41
C SER A 87 13.49 -2.61 5.75
N LEU A 88 12.37 -3.36 5.74
CA LEU A 88 11.64 -3.73 6.95
C LEU A 88 12.40 -4.78 7.78
N GLU A 89 13.13 -5.68 7.13
CA GLU A 89 13.94 -6.72 7.76
C GLU A 89 15.28 -6.24 8.32
N ALA A 90 15.79 -5.07 7.88
CA ALA A 90 17.07 -4.49 8.30
C ALA A 90 17.17 -4.18 9.82
N GLY A 91 16.11 -4.44 10.60
CA GLY A 91 16.19 -4.59 12.05
C GLY A 91 16.75 -3.33 12.73
N THR A 92 17.87 -3.48 13.45
CA THR A 92 18.51 -2.44 14.27
C THR A 92 19.38 -1.45 13.50
N GLU A 93 19.42 -1.53 12.16
CA GLU A 93 20.20 -0.62 11.31
C GLU A 93 19.30 0.39 10.56
N PRO A 94 18.85 1.49 11.19
CA PRO A 94 18.00 2.50 10.57
C PRO A 94 18.56 3.08 9.27
N ALA A 95 19.88 3.28 9.19
CA ALA A 95 20.50 3.88 8.01
C ALA A 95 20.35 3.00 6.76
N GLU A 96 20.59 1.70 6.92
CA GLU A 96 20.40 0.72 5.84
C GLU A 96 18.92 0.59 5.47
N ALA A 97 18.05 0.47 6.49
CA ALA A 97 16.60 0.42 6.28
C ALA A 97 16.10 1.62 5.44
N GLY A 98 16.53 2.83 5.78
CA GLY A 98 16.15 4.05 5.07
C GLY A 98 16.72 4.11 3.65
N ALA A 99 17.96 3.65 3.44
CA ALA A 99 18.59 3.60 2.13
C ALA A 99 17.84 2.65 1.18
N LEU A 100 17.46 1.47 1.67
CA LEU A 100 16.67 0.48 0.91
C LEU A 100 15.26 0.99 0.58
N ALA A 101 14.56 1.59 1.55
CA ALA A 101 13.25 2.20 1.33
C ALA A 101 13.31 3.33 0.27
N THR A 102 14.34 4.17 0.32
CA THR A 102 14.54 5.24 -0.66
C THR A 102 14.84 4.69 -2.06
N LEU A 103 15.56 3.57 -2.16
CA LEU A 103 15.77 2.89 -3.45
C LEU A 103 14.47 2.28 -3.98
N ALA A 104 13.67 1.65 -3.12
CA ALA A 104 12.35 1.13 -3.52
C ALA A 104 11.43 2.25 -4.04
N LEU A 105 11.43 3.41 -3.36
CA LEU A 105 10.67 4.59 -3.80
C LEU A 105 11.15 5.09 -5.18
N ALA A 106 12.46 5.25 -5.36
CA ALA A 106 13.03 5.68 -6.63
C ALA A 106 12.71 4.70 -7.77
N GLY A 107 12.67 3.39 -7.50
CA GLY A 107 12.24 2.38 -8.46
C GLY A 107 10.76 2.50 -8.79
N ALA A 108 9.91 2.69 -7.78
CA ALA A 108 8.47 2.86 -7.94
C ALA A 108 8.10 4.06 -8.83
N GLU A 109 8.88 5.16 -8.75
CA GLU A 109 8.72 6.34 -9.60
C GLU A 109 9.05 6.10 -11.09
N GLN A 110 9.81 5.04 -11.39
CA GLN A 110 10.20 4.67 -12.75
C GLN A 110 9.34 3.54 -13.33
N LEU A 111 8.40 2.99 -12.55
CA LEU A 111 7.53 1.92 -13.04
C LEU A 111 6.70 2.38 -14.24
N ASP A 112 6.57 1.48 -15.22
CA ASP A 112 5.78 1.71 -16.42
C ASP A 112 4.30 1.88 -16.09
N ARG A 113 3.76 3.07 -16.36
CA ARG A 113 2.38 3.45 -16.08
C ARG A 113 1.36 2.71 -16.94
N GLU A 114 1.78 2.14 -18.06
CA GLU A 114 0.92 1.31 -18.91
C GLU A 114 0.77 -0.11 -18.32
N ARG A 115 1.75 -0.56 -17.52
CA ARG A 115 1.77 -1.90 -16.91
C ARG A 115 1.19 -1.94 -15.51
N HIS A 116 1.35 -0.85 -14.76
CA HIS A 116 0.93 -0.77 -13.36
C HIS A 116 -0.13 0.31 -13.19
N ALA A 117 -1.28 -0.07 -12.63
CA ALA A 117 -2.34 0.87 -12.31
C ALA A 117 -1.82 1.93 -11.33
N ALA A 118 -2.06 3.21 -11.62
CA ALA A 118 -1.53 4.32 -10.82
C ALA A 118 -1.83 4.20 -9.32
N PRO A 119 -3.05 3.81 -8.87
CA PRO A 119 -3.31 3.66 -7.43
C PRO A 119 -2.44 2.60 -6.74
N VAL A 120 -2.11 1.51 -7.43
CA VAL A 120 -1.27 0.43 -6.90
C VAL A 120 0.18 0.90 -6.75
N VAL A 121 0.67 1.73 -7.67
CA VAL A 121 1.98 2.37 -7.57
C VAL A 121 2.01 3.37 -6.41
N GLU A 122 0.94 4.13 -6.21
CA GLU A 122 0.85 5.07 -5.08
C GLU A 122 0.83 4.34 -3.73
N ASP A 123 0.18 3.17 -3.60
CA ASP A 123 0.29 2.35 -2.39
C ASP A 123 1.72 1.88 -2.11
N LEU A 124 2.45 1.46 -3.16
CA LEU A 124 3.86 1.08 -3.04
C LEU A 124 4.72 2.26 -2.57
N LYS A 125 4.49 3.46 -3.14
CA LYS A 125 5.17 4.69 -2.75
C LYS A 125 4.84 5.09 -1.31
N ALA A 126 3.57 4.97 -0.90
CA ALA A 126 3.15 5.23 0.47
C ALA A 126 3.90 4.34 1.47
N ARG A 127 3.99 3.02 1.18
CA ARG A 127 4.74 2.07 2.00
C ARG A 127 6.23 2.40 2.05
N ALA A 128 6.83 2.77 0.92
CA ALA A 128 8.25 3.13 0.84
C ALA A 128 8.56 4.42 1.61
N TRP A 129 7.70 5.45 1.49
CA TRP A 129 7.81 6.67 2.30
C TRP A 129 7.67 6.39 3.80
N ALA A 130 6.70 5.57 4.21
CA ALA A 130 6.54 5.17 5.61
C ALA A 130 7.78 4.45 6.15
N ALA A 131 8.35 3.50 5.40
CA ALA A 131 9.59 2.81 5.79
C ALA A 131 10.79 3.76 5.90
N ALA A 132 10.95 4.70 4.95
CA ALA A 132 11.99 5.71 5.00
C ALA A 132 11.79 6.69 6.20
N GLY A 133 10.55 7.06 6.49
CA GLY A 133 10.20 7.89 7.64
C GLY A 133 10.49 7.21 8.97
N GLU A 134 10.16 5.92 9.09
CA GLU A 134 10.44 5.10 10.27
C GLU A 134 11.95 4.95 10.51
N ALA A 135 12.74 4.82 9.44
CA ALA A 135 14.20 4.87 9.52
C ALA A 135 14.70 6.22 10.06
N ARG A 136 14.24 7.35 9.50
CA ARG A 136 14.61 8.71 9.96
C ARG A 136 14.22 8.93 11.43
N ARG A 137 13.02 8.50 11.81
CA ARG A 137 12.52 8.56 13.19
C ARG A 137 13.47 7.84 14.15
N ARG A 138 13.90 6.62 13.80
CA ARG A 138 14.85 5.84 14.60
C ARG A 138 16.26 6.44 14.64
N GLN A 139 16.64 7.27 13.67
CA GLN A 139 17.88 8.05 13.67
C GLN A 139 17.76 9.37 14.46
N GLY A 140 16.57 9.71 14.96
CA GLY A 140 16.31 10.97 15.66
C GLY A 140 15.95 12.15 14.75
N ASP A 141 15.91 11.96 13.43
CA ASP A 141 15.45 12.97 12.48
C ASP A 141 13.91 13.01 12.43
N LEU A 142 13.32 13.65 13.43
CA LEU A 142 11.86 13.77 13.55
C LEU A 142 11.26 14.66 12.46
N ALA A 143 11.98 15.68 12.01
CA ALA A 143 11.52 16.59 10.95
C ALA A 143 11.43 15.84 9.61
N GLY A 144 12.48 15.11 9.23
CA GLY A 144 12.48 14.28 8.04
C GLY A 144 11.50 13.11 8.12
N ALA A 145 11.19 12.60 9.32
CA ALA A 145 10.12 11.63 9.52
C ALA A 145 8.73 12.24 9.26
N GLU A 146 8.45 13.46 9.72
CA GLU A 146 7.19 14.17 9.42
C GLU A 146 7.02 14.50 7.93
N GLU A 147 8.11 14.84 7.24
CA GLU A 147 8.11 15.00 5.79
C GLU A 147 7.72 13.70 5.08
N SER A 148 8.35 12.59 5.46
CA SER A 148 8.00 11.26 4.93
C SER A 148 6.54 10.89 5.23
N LEU A 149 6.04 11.20 6.43
CA LEU A 149 4.66 10.94 6.81
C LEU A 149 3.68 11.70 5.89
N ARG A 150 3.93 13.00 5.66
CA ARG A 150 3.10 13.81 4.75
C ARG A 150 3.14 13.29 3.32
N ALA A 151 4.32 12.90 2.83
CA ALA A 151 4.45 12.31 1.50
C ALA A 151 3.70 10.97 1.39
N ALA A 152 3.84 10.08 2.38
CA ALA A 152 3.14 8.81 2.44
C ALA A 152 1.62 8.98 2.46
N ALA A 153 1.11 9.93 3.27
CA ALA A 153 -0.32 10.25 3.32
C ALA A 153 -0.83 10.81 1.98
N GLY A 154 -0.01 11.64 1.31
CA GLY A 154 -0.31 12.13 -0.04
C GLY A 154 -0.45 11.00 -1.06
N CYS A 155 0.46 10.02 -1.04
CA CYS A 155 0.37 8.82 -1.87
C CYS A 155 -0.88 7.98 -1.53
N LEU A 156 -1.13 7.72 -0.24
CA LEU A 156 -2.27 6.92 0.21
C LEU A 156 -3.62 7.51 -0.24
N ALA A 157 -3.75 8.84 -0.26
CA ALA A 157 -4.96 9.51 -0.75
C ALA A 157 -5.27 9.24 -2.22
N HIS A 158 -4.26 8.84 -3.01
CA HIS A 158 -4.37 8.46 -4.41
C HIS A 158 -4.19 6.95 -4.63
N GLY A 159 -4.08 6.18 -3.53
CA GLY A 159 -3.87 4.74 -3.52
C GLY A 159 -5.15 3.95 -3.78
N THR A 160 -5.09 2.63 -3.64
CA THR A 160 -6.26 1.75 -3.86
C THR A 160 -7.27 1.78 -2.72
N GLY A 161 -6.90 2.36 -1.57
CA GLY A 161 -7.65 2.23 -0.32
C GLY A 161 -7.33 0.94 0.45
N ASP A 162 -6.16 0.35 0.21
CA ASP A 162 -5.70 -0.84 0.95
C ASP A 162 -5.58 -0.55 2.45
N LEU A 163 -6.44 -1.23 3.22
CA LEU A 163 -6.52 -1.11 4.68
C LEU A 163 -5.20 -1.47 5.37
N LEU A 164 -4.38 -2.36 4.79
CA LEU A 164 -3.07 -2.72 5.34
C LEU A 164 -2.07 -1.58 5.19
N VAL A 165 -2.12 -0.84 4.07
CA VAL A 165 -1.26 0.32 3.85
C VAL A 165 -1.64 1.44 4.80
N GLU A 166 -2.95 1.70 4.95
CA GLU A 166 -3.45 2.68 5.90
C GLU A 166 -3.07 2.32 7.35
N ALA A 167 -3.27 1.07 7.77
CA ALA A 167 -2.93 0.62 9.12
C ALA A 167 -1.45 0.83 9.46
N ARG A 168 -0.56 0.49 8.52
CA ARG A 168 0.89 0.66 8.69
C ARG A 168 1.30 2.12 8.75
N LEU A 169 0.66 3.00 7.97
CA LEU A 169 0.90 4.43 8.04
C LEU A 169 0.49 5.00 9.40
N LEU A 170 -0.67 4.58 9.93
CA LEU A 170 -1.14 4.95 11.26
C LEU A 170 -0.20 4.47 12.38
N GLU A 171 0.37 3.26 12.27
CA GLU A 171 1.38 2.78 13.22
C GLU A 171 2.67 3.61 13.18
N PHE A 172 3.15 3.96 11.98
CA PHE A 172 4.29 4.86 11.82
C PHE A 172 4.02 6.23 12.46
N GLU A 173 2.85 6.83 12.16
CA GLU A 173 2.48 8.10 12.77
C GLU A 173 2.41 7.99 14.30
N ALA A 174 1.81 6.92 14.82
CA ALA A 174 1.73 6.71 16.26
C ALA A 174 3.12 6.64 16.91
N ALA A 175 4.08 5.92 16.29
CA ALA A 175 5.45 5.84 16.76
C ALA A 175 6.14 7.22 16.75
N LEU A 176 5.89 8.03 15.72
CA LEU A 176 6.39 9.40 15.63
C LEU A 176 5.79 10.30 16.73
N ARG A 177 4.47 10.26 16.93
CA ARG A 177 3.80 11.02 18.00
C ARG A 177 4.29 10.61 19.39
N ARG A 178 4.53 9.31 19.63
CA ARG A 178 5.11 8.83 20.89
C ARG A 178 6.46 9.49 21.14
N GLN A 179 7.36 9.49 20.16
CA GLN A 179 8.71 10.07 20.30
C GLN A 179 8.70 11.60 20.46
N GLN A 180 7.65 12.27 19.99
CA GLN A 180 7.38 13.69 20.22
C GLN A 180 6.75 13.99 21.61
N GLY A 181 6.56 12.98 22.46
CA GLY A 181 5.89 13.12 23.76
C GLY A 181 4.35 13.18 23.69
N ARG A 182 3.77 12.98 22.50
CA ARG A 182 2.31 13.06 22.25
C ARG A 182 1.66 11.68 22.39
N GLY A 183 1.85 11.04 23.54
CA GLY A 183 1.42 9.65 23.79
C GLY A 183 -0.10 9.42 23.66
N GLY A 184 -0.93 10.42 24.01
CA GLY A 184 -2.38 10.33 23.86
C GLY A 184 -2.82 10.23 22.39
N GLU A 185 -2.17 10.99 21.51
CA GLU A 185 -2.44 10.93 20.07
C GLU A 185 -1.93 9.63 19.46
N ALA A 186 -0.75 9.18 19.89
CA ALA A 186 -0.22 7.87 19.50
C ALA A 186 -1.19 6.73 19.85
N ALA A 187 -1.79 6.74 21.05
CA ALA A 187 -2.77 5.73 21.45
C ALA A 187 -4.06 5.79 20.62
N ALA A 188 -4.52 6.99 20.23
CA ALA A 188 -5.68 7.15 19.35
C ALA A 188 -5.41 6.59 17.94
N LEU A 189 -4.23 6.87 17.39
CA LEU A 189 -3.79 6.35 16.09
C LEU A 189 -3.68 4.82 16.09
N LEU A 190 -3.13 4.21 17.14
CA LEU A 190 -3.06 2.75 17.27
C LEU A 190 -4.46 2.10 17.37
N LYS A 191 -5.44 2.80 17.96
CA LYS A 191 -6.83 2.34 17.95
C LYS A 191 -7.42 2.33 16.53
N LEU A 192 -7.10 3.33 15.71
CA LEU A 192 -7.50 3.37 14.30
C LEU A 192 -6.81 2.26 13.50
N ALA A 193 -5.50 2.08 13.66
CA ALA A 193 -4.75 0.99 13.02
C ALA A 193 -5.34 -0.39 13.37
N ALA A 194 -5.69 -0.60 14.64
CA ALA A 194 -6.36 -1.83 15.09
C ALA A 194 -7.74 -2.03 14.42
N ALA A 195 -8.50 -0.96 14.13
CA ALA A 195 -9.75 -1.09 13.38
C ALA A 195 -9.48 -1.61 11.96
N ARG A 196 -8.48 -1.05 11.27
CA ARG A 196 -8.06 -1.49 9.93
C ARG A 196 -7.59 -2.93 9.90
N TYR A 197 -6.75 -3.35 10.86
CA TYR A 197 -6.32 -4.76 10.95
C TYR A 197 -7.47 -5.73 11.24
N ARG A 198 -8.49 -5.31 11.99
CA ARG A 198 -9.70 -6.13 12.18
C ARG A 198 -10.47 -6.28 10.87
N GLU A 199 -10.66 -5.18 10.14
CA GLU A 199 -11.37 -5.17 8.86
C GLU A 199 -10.65 -6.01 7.79
N SER A 200 -9.32 -6.03 7.81
CA SER A 200 -8.51 -6.84 6.88
C SER A 200 -8.26 -8.29 7.32
N GLY A 201 -8.70 -8.69 8.52
CA GLY A 201 -8.53 -10.06 9.04
C GLY A 201 -7.15 -10.38 9.63
N GLU A 202 -6.35 -9.37 9.95
CA GLU A 202 -4.95 -9.50 10.37
C GLU A 202 -4.82 -9.61 11.90
N ALA A 203 -5.12 -10.79 12.43
CA ALA A 203 -5.26 -11.01 13.87
C ALA A 203 -3.98 -10.72 14.69
N ASP A 204 -2.81 -11.11 14.16
CA ASP A 204 -1.53 -10.91 14.86
C ASP A 204 -1.15 -9.43 14.93
N LEU A 205 -1.34 -8.70 13.83
CA LEU A 205 -1.09 -7.25 13.76
C LEU A 205 -2.08 -6.48 14.65
N LEU A 206 -3.36 -6.88 14.64
CA LEU A 206 -4.38 -6.35 15.55
C LEU A 206 -3.95 -6.49 17.02
N LYS A 207 -3.54 -7.70 17.43
CA LYS A 207 -3.11 -7.96 18.81
C LYS A 207 -1.92 -7.10 19.19
N ARG A 208 -0.93 -6.97 18.30
CA ARG A 208 0.26 -6.14 18.52
C ARG A 208 -0.10 -4.67 18.70
N ALA A 209 -0.90 -4.11 17.80
CA ALA A 209 -1.31 -2.70 17.85
C ALA A 209 -2.06 -2.36 19.14
N LEU A 210 -2.96 -3.24 19.59
CA LEU A 210 -3.67 -3.08 20.87
C LEU A 210 -2.72 -3.15 22.07
N ALA A 211 -1.79 -4.10 22.09
CA ALA A 211 -0.82 -4.23 23.19
C ALA A 211 0.06 -2.97 23.33
N THR A 212 0.58 -2.45 22.22
CA THR A 212 1.37 -1.20 22.22
C THR A 212 0.53 0.00 22.68
N ARG A 213 -0.74 0.08 22.28
CA ARG A 213 -1.63 1.15 22.73
C ARG A 213 -1.82 1.10 24.26
N ASP A 214 -2.07 -0.07 24.80
CA ASP A 214 -2.36 -0.25 26.22
C ASP A 214 -1.12 0.02 27.09
N GLU A 215 0.08 -0.28 26.60
CA GLU A 215 1.35 0.17 27.20
C GLU A 215 1.40 1.70 27.32
N LEU A 216 1.14 2.43 26.23
CA LEU A 216 1.18 3.90 26.23
C LEU A 216 0.18 4.55 27.20
N LEU A 217 -0.99 3.92 27.38
CA LEU A 217 -1.99 4.44 28.31
C LEU A 217 -1.61 4.20 29.78
N ARG A 218 -0.87 3.13 30.09
CA ARG A 218 -0.34 2.87 31.44
C ARG A 218 0.77 3.85 31.81
N ASP A 219 1.68 4.13 30.90
CA ASP A 219 2.80 5.07 31.10
C ASP A 219 2.32 6.50 31.40
N ARG A 220 1.08 6.86 31.05
CA ARG A 220 0.49 8.17 31.34
C ARG A 220 -0.09 8.29 32.75
N ILE A 221 -0.39 7.16 33.40
CA ILE A 221 -1.04 7.11 34.73
C ILE A 221 0.02 7.02 35.85
N SER A 222 1.24 6.59 35.53
CA SER A 222 2.38 6.51 36.46
C SER A 222 3.13 7.82 36.54
#